data_AF-A0A3S0HMP2-F1
#
_entry.id   AF-A0A3S0HMP2-F1
#
_cell.length_a   1.000
_cell.length_b   1.000
_cell.length_c   1.000
_cell.angle_alpha   90.00
_cell.angle_beta   90.00
_cell.angle_gamma   90.00
#
_symmetry.space_group_name_H-M   'P 1'
#
loop_
_entity.id
_entity.type
_entity.pdbx_description
1 polymer ?
#
loop_
_entity_poly.entity_id
_entity_poly.type
_entity_poly.pdbx_seq_one_letter_code
_entity_poly.pdbx_strand_id
1 'polypeptide(L)'
;MINRNRTFGYVVILVVGGLLFVPSIILEKIDSFWGGLGAALGILAIVRLLQVARINKNKNYAKKWSTNNNDERIIHISTEARSRTFYFTVIIEGILIVLFTALNMMELVKVLICLITGQLMIYCFMFYALRSKY
;
A
#
# COMPACT_ATOMS: atom_id res chain seq x y z
N MET A 1 -22.77 4.84 0.94
CA MET A 1 -22.55 4.34 2.31
C MET A 1 -21.21 3.62 2.31
N ILE A 2 -20.22 4.08 3.09
CA ILE A 2 -18.91 3.39 3.16
C ILE A 2 -19.14 2.01 3.82
N ASN A 3 -18.69 0.95 3.16
CA ASN A 3 -18.96 -0.42 3.58
C ASN A 3 -18.26 -0.72 4.92
N ARG A 4 -19.01 -1.20 5.93
CA ARG A 4 -18.52 -1.45 7.30
C ARG A 4 -17.29 -2.38 7.34
N ASN A 5 -17.17 -3.27 6.36
CA ASN A 5 -16.03 -4.18 6.20
C ASN A 5 -14.73 -3.45 5.82
N ARG A 6 -14.80 -2.35 5.07
CA ARG A 6 -13.61 -1.56 4.68
C ARG A 6 -13.04 -0.76 5.84
N THR A 7 -13.90 -0.23 6.70
CA THR A 7 -13.48 0.47 7.93
C THR A 7 -12.86 -0.47 8.94
N PHE A 8 -13.39 -1.70 9.05
CA PHE A 8 -12.80 -2.74 9.91
C PHE A 8 -11.36 -3.07 9.49
N GLY A 9 -11.12 -3.21 8.18
CA GLY A 9 -9.76 -3.45 7.65
C GLY A 9 -8.75 -2.37 8.04
N TYR A 10 -9.11 -1.09 7.96
CA TYR A 10 -8.21 -0.01 8.38
C TYR A 10 -7.94 0.00 9.88
N VAL A 11 -8.92 -0.37 10.71
CA VAL A 11 -8.73 -0.51 12.16
C VAL A 11 -7.77 -1.66 12.47
N VAL A 12 -7.90 -2.80 11.79
CA VAL A 12 -6.96 -3.93 11.95
C VAL A 12 -5.54 -3.51 11.56
N ILE A 13 -5.37 -2.80 10.44
CA ILE A 13 -4.06 -2.29 10.02
C ILE A 13 -3.47 -1.32 11.05
N LEU A 14 -4.30 -0.48 11.67
CA LEU A 14 -3.87 0.42 12.75
C LEU A 14 -3.38 -0.36 13.96
N VAL A 15 -4.13 -1.38 14.39
CA VAL A 15 -3.78 -2.22 15.54
C VAL A 15 -2.48 -2.99 15.29
N VAL A 16 -2.32 -3.56 14.10
CA VAL A 16 -1.07 -4.23 13.69
C VAL A 16 0.09 -3.24 13.63
N GLY A 17 -0.12 -2.05 13.04
CA GLY A 17 0.89 -0.99 13.02
C GLY A 17 1.32 -0.55 14.42
N GLY A 18 0.37 -0.37 15.34
CA GLY A 18 0.64 -0.04 16.73
C GLY A 18 1.37 -1.16 17.49
N LEU A 19 0.99 -2.41 17.28
CA LEU A 19 1.66 -3.58 17.86
C LEU A 19 3.10 -3.75 17.37
N LEU A 20 3.41 -3.32 16.15
CA LEU A 20 4.79 -3.33 15.64
C LEU A 20 5.58 -2.11 16.13
N PHE A 21 4.95 -0.95 16.23
CA PHE A 21 5.57 0.32 16.58
C PHE A 21 5.91 0.48 18.08
N VAL A 22 5.01 0.06 18.97
CA VAL A 22 5.18 0.19 20.43
C VAL A 22 6.41 -0.58 20.91
N PRO A 23 6.58 -1.89 20.64
CA PRO A 23 7.74 -2.63 21.12
C PRO A 23 9.07 -2.28 20.44
N SER A 24 9.03 -1.75 19.22
CA SER A 24 10.24 -1.34 18.50
C SER A 24 10.80 0.01 18.96
N ILE A 25 9.94 1.01 19.22
CA ILE A 25 10.39 2.38 19.54
C ILE A 25 10.34 2.65 21.04
N ILE A 26 9.33 2.15 21.75
CA ILE A 26 9.16 2.42 23.18
C ILE A 26 9.94 1.41 24.03
N LEU A 27 10.06 0.17 23.56
CA LEU A 27 10.72 -0.90 24.31
C LEU A 27 12.09 -1.29 23.75
N GLU A 28 12.50 -0.77 22.59
CA GLU A 28 13.74 -1.13 21.86
C GLU A 28 13.99 -2.65 21.74
N LYS A 29 12.92 -3.45 21.79
CA LYS A 29 13.01 -4.93 21.80
C LYS A 29 13.01 -5.53 20.41
N ILE A 30 12.59 -4.76 19.40
CA ILE A 30 12.44 -5.20 18.03
C ILE A 30 13.25 -4.28 17.13
N ASP A 31 13.84 -4.86 16.10
CA ASP A 31 14.65 -4.19 15.09
C ASP A 31 14.00 -2.90 14.55
N SER A 32 14.81 -1.88 14.31
CA SER A 32 14.34 -0.54 13.88
C SER A 32 13.50 -0.60 12.60
N PHE A 33 13.76 -1.59 11.74
CA PHE A 33 12.98 -1.88 10.53
C PHE A 33 11.48 -2.12 10.83
N TRP A 34 11.15 -2.96 11.82
CA TRP A 34 9.77 -3.27 12.17
C TRP A 34 9.05 -2.08 12.80
N GLY A 35 9.79 -1.23 13.51
CA GLY A 35 9.26 0.02 14.03
C GLY A 35 8.93 1.04 12.95
N GLY A 36 9.83 1.21 11.98
CA GLY A 36 9.57 2.06 10.82
C GLY A 36 8.35 1.59 10.01
N LEU A 37 8.24 0.27 9.80
CA LEU A 37 7.09 -0.33 9.13
C LEU A 37 5.78 -0.14 9.92
N GLY A 38 5.82 -0.36 11.24
CA GLY A 38 4.69 -0.11 12.14
C GLY A 38 4.22 1.35 12.11
N ALA A 39 5.17 2.30 12.09
CA ALA A 39 4.88 3.73 11.99
C ALA A 39 4.16 4.07 10.68
N ALA A 40 4.67 3.58 9.55
CA ALA A 40 4.10 3.83 8.23
C ALA A 40 2.67 3.26 8.12
N LEU A 41 2.45 2.04 8.60
CA LEU A 41 1.13 1.41 8.65
C LEU A 41 0.16 2.19 9.55
N GLY A 42 0.63 2.63 10.72
CA GLY A 42 -0.16 3.43 11.66
C GLY A 42 -0.61 4.77 11.05
N ILE A 43 0.31 5.54 10.47
CA ILE A 43 0.01 6.82 9.82
C ILE A 43 -1.00 6.62 8.68
N LEU A 44 -0.78 5.61 7.82
CA LEU A 44 -1.67 5.33 6.70
C LEU A 44 -3.08 4.98 7.18
N ALA A 45 -3.20 4.15 8.22
CA ALA A 45 -4.49 3.79 8.79
C ALA A 45 -5.21 5.00 9.41
N ILE A 46 -4.49 5.86 10.14
CA ILE A 46 -5.04 7.10 10.72
C ILE A 46 -5.57 8.02 9.62
N VAL A 47 -4.78 8.28 8.57
CA VAL A 47 -5.21 9.14 7.44
C VAL A 47 -6.48 8.59 6.79
N ARG A 48 -6.57 7.26 6.60
CA ARG A 48 -7.77 6.62 6.04
C ARG A 48 -8.98 6.74 6.96
N LEU A 49 -8.81 6.57 8.27
CA LEU A 49 -9.89 6.73 9.25
C LEU A 49 -10.39 8.17 9.32
N LEU A 50 -9.49 9.15 9.27
CA LEU A 50 -9.86 10.57 9.21
C LEU A 50 -10.63 10.90 7.92
N GLN A 51 -10.23 10.32 6.79
CA GLN A 51 -10.95 10.46 5.53
C GLN A 51 -12.38 9.92 5.64
N VAL A 52 -12.56 8.72 6.23
CA VAL A 52 -13.88 8.12 6.49
C VAL A 52 -14.71 9.00 7.44
N ALA A 53 -14.11 9.50 8.52
CA ALA A 53 -14.80 10.36 9.48
C ALA A 53 -15.28 11.67 8.82
N ARG A 54 -14.46 12.29 7.96
CA ARG A 54 -14.84 13.49 7.19
C ARG A 54 -15.98 13.20 6.21
N ILE A 55 -15.98 12.04 5.55
CA ILE A 55 -17.06 11.62 4.65
C ILE A 55 -18.36 11.41 5.43
N ASN A 56 -18.31 10.79 6.61
CA ASN A 56 -19.50 10.56 7.43
C ASN A 56 -20.09 11.85 8.02
N LYS A 57 -19.23 12.82 8.42
CA LYS A 57 -19.66 14.08 9.03
C LYS A 57 -20.24 15.07 8.03
N ASN A 58 -19.79 15.07 6.77
CA ASN A 58 -20.21 16.05 5.76
C ASN A 58 -20.92 15.40 4.58
N LYS A 59 -22.26 15.46 4.57
CA LYS A 59 -23.12 14.90 3.51
C LYS A 59 -22.87 15.50 2.12
N ASN A 60 -22.50 16.79 2.05
CA ASN A 60 -22.16 17.45 0.77
C ASN A 60 -20.82 16.95 0.23
N TYR A 61 -19.84 16.74 1.12
CA TYR A 61 -18.57 16.12 0.76
C TYR A 61 -18.77 14.66 0.31
N ALA A 62 -19.61 13.90 1.01
CA ALA A 62 -19.93 12.51 0.65
C ALA A 62 -20.54 12.40 -0.74
N LYS A 63 -21.50 13.28 -1.09
CA LYS A 63 -22.16 13.28 -2.40
C LYS A 63 -21.18 13.62 -3.53
N LYS A 64 -20.35 14.67 -3.34
CA LYS A 64 -19.31 15.03 -4.30
C LYS A 64 -18.27 13.90 -4.48
N TRP A 65 -17.90 13.24 -3.38
CA TRP A 65 -16.95 12.13 -3.38
C TRP A 65 -17.51 10.87 -4.07
N SER A 66 -18.80 10.55 -3.90
CA SER A 66 -19.44 9.44 -4.63
C SER A 66 -19.58 9.72 -6.12
N THR A 67 -19.93 10.93 -6.52
CA THR A 67 -20.03 11.28 -7.95
C THR A 67 -18.66 11.21 -8.62
N ASN A 68 -17.62 11.75 -7.98
CA ASN A 68 -16.27 11.76 -8.56
C ASN A 68 -15.64 10.36 -8.65
N ASN A 69 -15.96 9.45 -7.73
CA ASN A 69 -15.41 8.09 -7.76
C ASN A 69 -16.16 7.14 -8.71
N ASN A 70 -17.39 7.49 -9.09
CA ASN A 70 -18.18 6.73 -10.07
C ASN A 70 -18.02 7.28 -11.50
N ASP A 71 -17.26 8.37 -11.67
CA ASP A 71 -16.96 8.92 -12.99
C ASP A 71 -16.00 7.98 -13.73
N GLU A 72 -16.42 7.52 -14.90
CA GLU A 72 -15.64 6.61 -15.76
C GLU A 72 -14.26 7.18 -16.07
N ARG A 73 -14.13 8.51 -16.20
CA ARG A 73 -12.85 9.16 -16.47
C ARG A 73 -11.87 8.97 -15.31
N ILE A 74 -12.34 9.08 -14.07
CA ILE A 74 -11.51 8.89 -12.87
C ILE A 74 -11.12 7.41 -12.71
N ILE A 75 -12.02 6.49 -13.05
CA ILE A 75 -11.73 5.05 -13.06
C ILE A 75 -10.63 4.72 -14.10
N HIS A 76 -10.73 5.28 -15.31
CA HIS A 76 -9.72 5.11 -16.35
C HIS A 76 -8.37 5.69 -15.92
N ILE A 77 -8.34 6.95 -15.47
CA ILE A 77 -7.11 7.59 -14.97
C ILE A 77 -6.49 6.79 -13.83
N SER A 78 -7.31 6.29 -12.89
CA SER A 78 -6.81 5.48 -11.78
C SER A 78 -6.22 4.15 -12.25
N THR A 79 -6.79 3.53 -13.28
CA THR A 79 -6.30 2.26 -13.83
C THR A 79 -4.98 2.48 -14.58
N GLU A 80 -4.90 3.54 -15.38
CA GLU A 80 -3.68 3.92 -16.07
C GLU A 80 -2.56 4.31 -15.08
N ALA A 81 -2.89 5.08 -14.05
CA ALA A 81 -1.95 5.43 -13.00
C ALA A 81 -1.37 4.20 -12.30
N ARG A 82 -2.20 3.19 -11.96
CA ARG A 82 -1.71 1.93 -11.38
C ARG A 82 -0.72 1.20 -12.27
N SER A 83 -1.01 1.14 -13.58
CA SER A 83 -0.09 0.53 -14.57
C SER A 83 1.24 1.29 -14.64
N ARG A 84 1.19 2.62 -14.72
CA ARG A 84 2.40 3.47 -14.72
C ARG A 84 3.18 3.34 -13.41
N THR A 85 2.52 3.31 -12.25
CA THR A 85 3.18 3.10 -10.96
C THR A 85 3.91 1.76 -10.92
N PHE A 86 3.26 0.67 -11.37
CA PHE A 86 3.90 -0.64 -11.46
C PHE A 86 5.18 -0.59 -12.33
N TYR A 87 5.09 0.04 -13.51
CA TYR A 87 6.25 0.21 -14.38
C TYR A 87 7.40 0.96 -13.71
N PHE A 88 7.11 2.11 -13.07
CA PHE A 88 8.14 2.87 -12.37
C PHE A 88 8.70 2.15 -11.15
N THR A 89 7.90 1.39 -10.40
CA THR A 89 8.39 0.61 -9.25
C THR A 89 9.45 -0.41 -9.68
N VAL A 90 9.20 -1.18 -10.75
CA VAL A 90 10.17 -2.18 -11.23
C VAL A 90 11.48 -1.52 -11.69
N ILE A 91 11.41 -0.34 -12.32
CA ILE A 91 12.60 0.41 -12.72
C ILE A 91 13.40 0.87 -11.50
N ILE A 92 12.73 1.46 -10.51
CA ILE A 92 13.38 1.96 -9.28
C ILE A 92 14.02 0.80 -8.52
N GLU A 93 13.32 -0.32 -8.37
CA GLU A 93 13.86 -1.52 -7.72
C GLU A 93 15.08 -2.08 -8.48
N GLY A 94 15.05 -2.07 -9.82
CA GLY A 94 16.21 -2.44 -10.64
C GLY A 94 17.43 -1.54 -10.41
N ILE A 95 17.22 -0.21 -10.34
CA ILE A 95 18.28 0.75 -10.01
C ILE A 95 18.84 0.49 -8.60
N LEU A 96 17.97 0.24 -7.62
CA LEU A 96 18.37 -0.06 -6.24
C LEU A 96 19.18 -1.36 -6.14
N ILE A 97 18.84 -2.39 -6.92
CA ILE A 97 19.63 -3.64 -6.97
C ILE A 97 21.06 -3.35 -7.43
N VAL A 98 21.23 -2.58 -8.51
CA VAL A 98 22.57 -2.22 -9.02
C VAL A 98 23.35 -1.43 -7.97
N LEU A 99 22.72 -0.45 -7.32
CA LEU A 99 23.35 0.36 -6.27
C LEU A 99 23.75 -0.48 -5.05
N PHE A 100 22.87 -1.34 -4.53
CA PHE A 100 23.17 -2.18 -3.37
C PHE A 100 24.18 -3.29 -3.67
N THR A 101 24.22 -3.77 -4.92
CA THR A 101 25.28 -4.68 -5.37
C THR A 101 26.64 -3.97 -5.36
N ALA A 102 26.70 -2.72 -5.84
CA ALA A 102 27.93 -1.92 -5.81
C ALA A 102 28.40 -1.61 -4.37
N LEU A 103 27.47 -1.47 -3.41
CA LEU A 103 27.76 -1.28 -1.99
C LEU A 103 28.01 -2.59 -1.21
N ASN A 104 28.02 -3.74 -1.90
CA ASN A 104 28.21 -5.07 -1.31
C ASN A 104 27.19 -5.44 -0.21
N MET A 105 25.98 -4.86 -0.27
CA MET A 105 24.89 -5.10 0.68
C MET A 105 23.96 -6.23 0.20
N MET A 106 24.51 -7.44 0.13
CA MET A 106 23.85 -8.61 -0.50
C MET A 106 22.52 -9.01 0.14
N GLU A 107 22.32 -8.76 1.44
CA GLU A 107 21.05 -9.04 2.11
C GLU A 107 19.89 -8.17 1.57
N LEU A 108 20.14 -6.89 1.30
CA LEU A 108 19.13 -6.00 0.72
C LEU A 108 18.82 -6.37 -0.74
N VAL A 109 19.84 -6.79 -1.49
CA VAL A 109 19.69 -7.25 -2.88
C VAL A 109 18.76 -8.47 -2.95
N LYS A 110 18.94 -9.46 -2.08
CA LYS A 110 18.05 -10.64 -2.01
C LYS A 110 16.61 -10.26 -1.73
N VAL A 111 16.39 -9.32 -0.80
CA VAL A 111 15.04 -8.81 -0.47
C VAL A 111 14.41 -8.12 -1.68
N LEU A 112 15.13 -7.24 -2.36
CA LEU A 112 14.62 -6.55 -3.56
C LEU A 112 14.30 -7.52 -4.70
N ILE A 113 15.14 -8.53 -4.95
CA ILE A 113 14.89 -9.55 -5.97
C ILE A 113 13.63 -10.35 -5.63
N CYS A 114 13.45 -10.72 -4.36
CA CYS A 114 12.24 -11.38 -3.88
C CYS A 114 11.00 -10.50 -4.10
N LEU A 115 11.09 -9.20 -3.82
CA LEU A 115 9.99 -8.24 -4.04
C LEU A 115 9.60 -8.12 -5.52
N ILE A 116 10.57 -7.92 -6.44
CA ILE A 116 10.31 -7.86 -7.89
C ILE A 116 9.65 -9.17 -8.36
N THR A 117 10.18 -10.31 -7.93
CA THR A 117 9.69 -11.63 -8.34
C THR A 117 8.27 -11.86 -7.83
N GLY A 118 7.99 -11.53 -6.57
CA GLY A 118 6.65 -11.61 -5.99
C GLY A 118 5.67 -10.67 -6.70
N GLN A 119 6.08 -9.44 -7.01
CA GLN A 119 5.27 -8.48 -7.73
C GLN A 119 4.89 -8.98 -9.15
N LEU A 120 5.84 -9.58 -9.87
CA LEU A 120 5.60 -10.20 -11.17
C LEU A 120 4.70 -11.44 -11.08
N MET A 121 4.89 -12.30 -10.08
CA MET A 121 4.03 -13.48 -9.86
C MET A 121 2.58 -13.05 -9.59
N ILE A 122 2.36 -12.05 -8.72
CA ILE A 122 1.03 -11.52 -8.44
C ILE A 122 0.40 -10.95 -9.72
N TYR A 123 1.17 -10.20 -10.51
CA TYR A 123 0.70 -9.68 -11.79
C TYR A 123 0.30 -10.82 -12.76
N CYS A 124 1.13 -11.85 -12.92
CA CYS A 124 0.82 -13.01 -13.75
C CYS A 124 -0.43 -13.74 -13.28
N PHE A 125 -0.55 -13.97 -11.96
CA PHE A 125 -1.72 -14.61 -11.38
C PHE A 125 -2.99 -13.79 -11.61
N MET A 126 -2.95 -12.49 -11.35
CA MET A 126 -4.08 -11.60 -11.63
C MET A 126 -4.42 -11.57 -13.11
N PHE A 127 -3.42 -11.48 -13.99
CA PHE A 127 -3.64 -11.48 -15.43
C PHE A 127 -4.34 -12.77 -15.89
N TYR A 128 -3.92 -13.93 -15.39
CA TYR A 128 -4.58 -15.20 -15.69
C TYR A 128 -6.00 -15.27 -15.14
N ALA A 129 -6.20 -14.84 -13.89
CA ALA A 129 -7.52 -14.82 -13.26
C ALA A 129 -8.49 -13.86 -13.97
N LEU A 130 -8.03 -12.70 -14.43
CA LEU A 130 -8.84 -11.75 -15.20
C LEU A 130 -9.07 -12.27 -16.62
N ARG A 131 -8.08 -12.86 -17.28
CA ARG A 131 -8.23 -13.50 -18.61
C ARG A 131 -9.24 -14.64 -18.62
N SER A 132 -9.43 -15.35 -17.50
CA SER A 132 -10.48 -16.36 -17.41
C SER A 132 -11.89 -15.76 -17.32
N LYS A 133 -12.01 -14.47 -17.00
CA LYS A 133 -13.28 -13.80 -16.74
C LYS A 133 -13.72 -12.87 -17.88
N TYR A 134 -12.78 -12.47 -18.73
CA TYR A 134 -12.97 -11.69 -19.96
C TYR A 134 -12.72 -12.58 -21.17
#